data_AF-A0A259HFR4-F1
#
_entry.id   AF-A0A259HFR4-F1
#
_cell.length_a   1.000
_cell.length_b   1.000
_cell.length_c   1.000
_cell.angle_alpha   90.00
_cell.angle_beta   90.00
_cell.angle_gamma   90.00
#
_symmetry.space_group_name_H-M   'P 1'
#
loop_
_entity.id
_entity.type
_entity.pdbx_description
1 polymer ?
#
loop_
_entity_poly.entity_id
_entity_poly.type
_entity_poly.pdbx_seq_one_letter_code
_entity_poly.pdbx_strand_id
1 'polypeptide(L)'
;MKQILFIIILAQFFCTSVWFAGNAVMTEMAIAKDLDELYLVYLISAVQFGFIIGTLVFASLSIADRYSPSLVFLFSALFAALFNGLITFNWITGNSILICRFLTGFFLAGIYPVGMKIAADYFENGLGKSLGFLVGALVLGTAFPHLINGL
;
A
#
# COMPACT_ATOMS: atom_id res chain seq x y z
N MET A 1 -22.35 13.06 2.19
CA MET A 1 -21.54 12.81 0.96
C MET A 1 -20.10 13.30 1.10
N LYS A 2 -19.82 14.60 1.32
CA LYS A 2 -18.43 15.10 1.52
C LYS A 2 -17.62 14.38 2.61
N GLN A 3 -18.25 14.01 3.72
CA GLN A 3 -17.60 13.27 4.82
C GLN A 3 -17.15 11.85 4.42
N ILE A 4 -17.95 11.14 3.62
CA ILE A 4 -17.63 9.77 3.18
C ILE A 4 -16.41 9.80 2.26
N LEU A 5 -16.36 10.75 1.32
CA LEU A 5 -15.19 10.95 0.45
C LEU A 5 -13.93 11.24 1.26
N PHE A 6 -14.03 12.13 2.25
CA PHE A 6 -12.90 12.47 3.10
C PHE A 6 -12.38 11.26 3.86
N ILE A 7 -13.28 10.42 4.40
CA ILE A 7 -12.92 9.16 5.07
C ILE A 7 -12.21 8.21 4.10
N ILE A 8 -12.73 8.04 2.88
CA ILE A 8 -12.11 7.18 1.86
C ILE A 8 -10.71 7.69 1.49
N ILE A 9 -10.55 9.00 1.27
CA ILE A 9 -9.25 9.61 0.95
C ILE A 9 -8.26 9.39 2.10
N LEU A 10 -8.70 9.65 3.33
CA LEU A 10 -7.86 9.51 4.51
C LEU A 10 -7.47 8.05 4.76
N ALA A 11 -8.41 7.11 4.59
CA ALA A 11 -8.15 5.69 4.66
C ALA A 11 -7.16 5.24 3.57
N GLN A 12 -7.36 5.68 2.33
CA GLN A 12 -6.46 5.39 1.21
C GLN A 12 -5.05 5.92 1.48
N PHE A 13 -4.93 7.15 1.99
CA PHE A 13 -3.66 7.77 2.35
C PHE A 13 -2.91 6.92 3.38
N PHE A 14 -3.56 6.57 4.49
CA PHE A 14 -2.93 5.75 5.53
C PHE A 14 -2.61 4.34 5.04
N CYS A 15 -3.50 3.71 4.28
CA CYS A 15 -3.29 2.35 3.81
C CYS A 15 -2.19 2.26 2.74
N THR A 16 -2.04 3.28 1.90
CA THR A 16 -0.95 3.34 0.90
C THR A 16 0.39 3.76 1.51
N SER A 17 0.40 4.30 2.73
CA SER A 17 1.64 4.68 3.43
C SER A 17 2.61 3.51 3.66
N VAL A 18 2.12 2.27 3.77
CA VAL A 18 2.97 1.07 3.91
C VAL A 18 3.92 0.89 2.72
N TRP A 19 3.54 1.38 1.54
CA TRP A 19 4.40 1.36 0.37
C TRP A 19 5.41 2.49 0.39
N PHE A 20 4.97 3.73 0.65
CA PHE A 20 5.83 4.92 0.63
C PHE A 20 6.81 4.97 1.78
N ALA A 21 6.33 4.78 3.01
CA ALA A 21 7.16 4.76 4.19
C ALA A 21 8.20 3.65 4.10
N GLY A 22 7.79 2.44 3.68
CA GLY A 22 8.71 1.31 3.52
C GLY A 22 9.79 1.53 2.47
N ASN A 23 9.52 2.30 1.41
CA ASN A 23 10.54 2.66 0.42
C ASN A 23 11.46 3.79 0.92
N ALA A 24 10.92 4.74 1.69
CA ALA A 24 11.67 5.89 2.17
C ALA A 24 12.71 5.55 3.24
N VAL A 25 12.43 4.53 4.08
CA VAL A 25 13.36 4.05 5.12
C VAL A 25 14.15 2.82 4.68
N MET A 26 14.12 2.48 3.39
CA MET A 26 14.62 1.18 2.91
C MET A 26 16.13 1.06 3.06
N THR A 27 16.88 2.15 2.86
CA THR A 27 18.33 2.19 3.02
C THR A 27 18.72 2.03 4.48
N GLU A 28 18.06 2.74 5.38
CA GLU A 28 18.27 2.68 6.82
C GLU A 28 17.90 1.30 7.37
N MET A 29 16.79 0.71 6.86
CA MET A 29 16.40 -0.65 7.16
C MET A 29 17.44 -1.67 6.69
N ALA A 30 18.02 -1.49 5.50
CA ALA A 30 19.07 -2.37 5.00
C ALA A 30 20.33 -2.32 5.86
N ILE A 31 20.77 -1.12 6.26
CA ILE A 31 21.89 -0.93 7.19
C ILE A 31 21.58 -1.59 8.55
N ALA A 32 20.38 -1.34 9.11
CA ALA A 32 19.99 -1.89 10.40
C ALA A 32 19.86 -3.42 10.42
N LYS A 33 19.66 -4.04 9.25
CA LYS A 33 19.47 -5.49 9.09
C LYS A 33 20.69 -6.18 8.44
N ASP A 34 21.80 -5.45 8.27
CA ASP A 34 23.05 -5.94 7.66
C ASP A 34 22.81 -6.58 6.26
N LEU A 35 22.03 -5.90 5.43
CA LEU A 35 21.67 -6.33 4.07
C LEU A 35 22.57 -5.65 3.03
N ASP A 36 22.96 -6.42 2.01
CA ASP A 36 23.77 -5.95 0.89
C ASP A 36 23.05 -4.86 0.05
N GLU A 37 23.81 -4.00 -0.64
CA GLU A 37 23.25 -2.91 -1.46
C GLU A 37 22.39 -3.45 -2.61
N LEU A 38 22.78 -4.58 -3.22
CA LEU A 38 21.97 -5.27 -4.24
C LEU A 38 20.63 -5.74 -3.69
N TYR A 39 20.52 -5.92 -2.37
CA TYR A 39 19.29 -6.35 -1.70
C TYR A 39 18.18 -5.30 -1.77
N LEU A 40 18.54 -4.00 -1.87
CA LEU A 40 17.58 -2.92 -2.05
C LEU A 40 16.76 -3.08 -3.33
N VAL A 41 17.40 -3.52 -4.43
CA VAL A 41 16.73 -3.76 -5.71
C VAL A 41 15.70 -4.88 -5.58
N TYR A 42 16.03 -5.94 -4.85
CA TYR A 42 15.10 -7.04 -4.57
C TYR A 42 13.93 -6.60 -3.69
N LEU A 43 14.17 -5.73 -2.69
CA LEU A 43 13.12 -5.21 -1.81
C LEU A 43 12.08 -4.34 -2.54
N ILE A 44 12.49 -3.52 -3.50
CA ILE A 44 11.57 -2.76 -4.35
C ILE A 44 10.81 -3.72 -5.27
N SER A 45 11.55 -4.60 -5.94
CA SER A 45 11.00 -5.53 -6.93
C SER A 45 9.98 -6.49 -6.31
N ALA A 46 10.19 -6.94 -5.06
CA ALA A 46 9.29 -7.82 -4.35
C ALA A 46 7.89 -7.20 -4.16
N VAL A 47 7.81 -5.92 -3.76
CA VAL A 47 6.50 -5.23 -3.62
C VAL A 47 5.82 -5.07 -4.97
N GLN A 48 6.55 -4.64 -5.99
CA GLN A 48 5.98 -4.43 -7.33
C GLN A 48 5.44 -5.74 -7.90
N PHE A 49 6.22 -6.81 -7.76
CA PHE A 49 5.81 -8.14 -8.18
C PHE A 49 4.60 -8.64 -7.39
N GLY A 50 4.60 -8.46 -6.07
CA GLY A 50 3.45 -8.75 -5.22
C GLY A 50 2.19 -8.00 -5.67
N PHE A 51 2.30 -6.70 -5.95
CA PHE A 51 1.19 -5.88 -6.40
C PHE A 51 0.64 -6.32 -7.76
N ILE A 52 1.52 -6.68 -8.72
CA ILE A 52 1.11 -7.19 -10.03
C ILE A 52 0.34 -8.51 -9.87
N ILE A 53 0.89 -9.47 -9.12
CA ILE A 53 0.24 -10.76 -8.87
C ILE A 53 -1.07 -10.58 -8.11
N GLY A 54 -1.09 -9.73 -7.08
CA GLY A 54 -2.30 -9.40 -6.32
C GLY A 54 -3.37 -8.81 -7.20
N THR A 55 -3.02 -7.84 -8.05
CA THR A 55 -3.96 -7.21 -8.99
C THR A 55 -4.52 -8.24 -9.97
N LEU A 56 -3.68 -9.12 -10.50
CA LEU A 56 -4.11 -10.20 -11.39
C LEU A 56 -5.09 -11.14 -10.67
N VAL A 57 -4.77 -11.61 -9.46
CA VAL A 57 -5.64 -12.51 -8.68
C VAL A 57 -6.97 -11.83 -8.34
N PHE A 58 -6.94 -10.58 -7.88
CA PHE A 58 -8.14 -9.83 -7.53
C PHE A 58 -9.04 -9.57 -8.74
N ALA A 59 -8.45 -9.26 -9.89
CA ALA A 59 -9.17 -9.05 -11.14
C ALA A 59 -9.71 -10.36 -11.73
N SER A 60 -8.89 -11.41 -11.83
CA SER A 60 -9.29 -12.71 -12.40
C SER A 60 -10.39 -13.40 -11.60
N LEU A 61 -10.40 -13.24 -10.28
CA LEU A 61 -11.46 -13.77 -9.41
C LEU A 61 -12.58 -12.77 -9.16
N SER A 62 -12.50 -11.57 -9.75
CA SER A 62 -13.43 -10.45 -9.55
C SER A 62 -13.75 -10.23 -8.07
N ILE A 63 -12.74 -10.29 -7.19
CA ILE A 63 -12.91 -10.33 -5.73
C ILE A 63 -13.70 -9.11 -5.24
N ALA A 64 -13.37 -7.93 -5.77
CA ALA A 64 -14.01 -6.67 -5.41
C ALA A 64 -15.43 -6.52 -6.01
N ASP A 65 -15.80 -7.34 -6.99
CA ASP A 65 -17.17 -7.39 -7.54
C ASP A 65 -18.03 -8.44 -6.85
N ARG A 66 -17.40 -9.54 -6.40
CA ARG A 66 -18.08 -10.67 -5.76
C ARG A 66 -18.36 -10.45 -4.28
N TYR A 67 -17.46 -9.74 -3.58
CA TYR A 67 -17.60 -9.42 -2.17
C TYR A 67 -17.74 -7.92 -1.96
N SER A 68 -18.20 -7.50 -0.78
CA SER A 68 -18.29 -6.07 -0.44
C SER A 68 -16.91 -5.41 -0.58
N PRO A 69 -16.77 -4.39 -1.47
CA PRO A 69 -15.49 -3.71 -1.68
C PRO A 69 -14.89 -3.17 -0.38
N SER A 70 -15.74 -2.68 0.54
CA SER A 70 -15.30 -2.16 1.85
C SER A 70 -14.69 -3.23 2.74
N LEU A 71 -15.21 -4.47 2.71
CA LEU A 71 -14.62 -5.58 3.47
C LEU A 71 -13.31 -6.05 2.84
N VAL A 72 -13.27 -6.15 1.51
CA VAL A 72 -12.05 -6.48 0.77
C VAL A 72 -10.94 -5.47 1.08
N PHE A 73 -11.28 -4.18 1.08
CA PHE A 73 -10.38 -3.09 1.46
C PHE A 73 -9.88 -3.25 2.90
N LEU A 74 -10.79 -3.47 3.86
CA LEU A 74 -10.45 -3.60 5.28
C LEU A 74 -9.49 -4.76 5.53
N PHE A 75 -9.80 -5.97 5.04
CA PHE A 75 -8.95 -7.13 5.26
C PHE A 75 -7.59 -6.97 4.58
N SER A 76 -7.57 -6.40 3.37
CA SER A 76 -6.32 -6.11 2.66
C SER A 76 -5.47 -5.10 3.42
N ALA A 77 -6.07 -4.05 3.97
CA ALA A 77 -5.39 -3.07 4.82
C ALA A 77 -4.80 -3.72 6.09
N LEU A 78 -5.55 -4.59 6.76
CA LEU A 78 -5.08 -5.31 7.95
C LEU A 78 -3.90 -6.23 7.64
N PHE A 79 -3.99 -7.02 6.56
CA PHE A 79 -2.89 -7.91 6.17
C PHE A 79 -1.67 -7.13 5.68
N ALA A 80 -1.85 -6.06 4.89
CA ALA A 80 -0.75 -5.20 4.47
C ALA A 80 -0.03 -4.57 5.67
N ALA A 81 -0.79 -4.08 6.66
CA ALA A 81 -0.23 -3.54 7.90
C ALA A 81 0.50 -4.60 8.72
N LEU A 82 -0.05 -5.81 8.81
CA LEU A 82 0.58 -6.94 9.49
C LEU A 82 1.95 -7.28 8.88
N PHE A 83 2.01 -7.54 7.56
CA PHE A 83 3.26 -7.92 6.90
C PHE A 83 4.28 -6.78 6.88
N ASN A 84 3.83 -5.53 6.75
CA ASN A 84 4.70 -4.37 6.89
C ASN A 84 5.24 -4.23 8.32
N GLY A 85 4.40 -4.43 9.33
CA GLY A 85 4.79 -4.38 10.74
C GLY A 85 5.75 -5.50 11.13
N LEU A 86 5.58 -6.71 10.57
CA LEU A 86 6.45 -7.85 10.87
C LEU A 86 7.93 -7.57 10.58
N ILE A 87 8.23 -6.78 9.54
CA ILE A 87 9.59 -6.41 9.15
C ILE A 87 10.36 -5.70 10.29
N THR A 88 9.64 -5.00 11.17
CA THR A 88 10.22 -4.27 12.30
C THR A 88 10.80 -5.18 13.39
N PHE A 89 10.38 -6.45 13.46
CA PHE A 89 10.89 -7.36 14.48
C PHE A 89 12.31 -7.87 14.16
N ASN A 90 13.15 -7.99 15.18
CA ASN A 90 14.55 -8.40 15.03
C ASN A 90 14.74 -9.81 14.43
N TRP A 91 13.79 -10.72 14.65
CA TRP A 91 13.84 -12.10 14.14
C TRP A 91 13.48 -12.23 12.65
N ILE A 92 12.95 -11.17 12.02
CA ILE A 92 12.71 -11.14 10.58
C ILE A 92 13.96 -10.60 9.88
N THR A 93 14.62 -11.46 9.09
CA THR A 93 15.87 -11.15 8.37
C THR A 93 15.88 -11.75 6.96
N GLY A 94 16.72 -11.20 6.08
CA GLY A 94 16.98 -11.70 4.73
C GLY A 94 15.70 -11.99 3.95
N ASN A 95 15.58 -13.23 3.45
CA ASN A 95 14.49 -13.65 2.56
C ASN A 95 13.09 -13.50 3.17
N SER A 96 12.97 -13.54 4.50
CA SER A 96 11.68 -13.32 5.18
C SER A 96 11.18 -11.88 4.97
N ILE A 97 12.09 -10.91 4.87
CA ILE A 97 11.74 -9.52 4.54
C ILE A 97 11.21 -9.45 3.10
N LEU A 98 11.82 -10.16 2.15
CA LEU A 98 11.34 -10.22 0.77
C LEU A 98 9.92 -10.80 0.69
N ILE A 99 9.64 -11.87 1.45
CA ILE A 99 8.30 -12.45 1.52
C ILE A 99 7.30 -11.45 2.12
N CYS A 100 7.67 -10.79 3.23
CA CYS A 100 6.82 -9.76 3.84
C CYS A 100 6.55 -8.62 2.85
N ARG A 101 7.57 -8.14 2.13
CA ARG A 101 7.43 -7.10 1.10
C ARG A 101 6.54 -7.55 -0.05
N PHE A 102 6.72 -8.76 -0.55
CA PHE A 102 5.86 -9.35 -1.56
C PHE A 102 4.40 -9.40 -1.10
N LEU A 103 4.14 -9.89 0.12
CA LEU A 103 2.79 -9.97 0.66
C LEU A 103 2.18 -8.59 0.89
N THR A 104 2.94 -7.62 1.42
CA THR A 104 2.50 -6.22 1.52
C THR A 104 2.08 -5.69 0.15
N GLY A 105 2.87 -5.93 -0.90
CA GLY A 105 2.52 -5.57 -2.28
C GLY A 105 1.25 -6.28 -2.77
N PHE A 106 1.11 -7.57 -2.53
CA PHE A 106 -0.06 -8.36 -2.88
C PHE A 106 -1.35 -7.78 -2.28
N PHE A 107 -1.35 -7.48 -0.98
CA PHE A 107 -2.50 -6.89 -0.32
C PHE A 107 -2.74 -5.42 -0.71
N LEU A 108 -1.71 -4.70 -1.17
CA LEU A 108 -1.86 -3.35 -1.72
C LEU A 108 -2.79 -3.33 -2.95
N ALA A 109 -2.90 -4.44 -3.69
CA ALA A 109 -3.87 -4.59 -4.79
C ALA A 109 -5.34 -4.59 -4.30
N GLY A 110 -5.58 -5.03 -3.07
CA GLY A 110 -6.89 -4.96 -2.42
C GLY A 110 -7.20 -3.60 -1.79
N ILE A 111 -6.24 -2.67 -1.81
CA ILE A 111 -6.37 -1.31 -1.27
C ILE A 111 -6.49 -0.33 -2.42
N TYR A 112 -5.52 -0.30 -3.34
CA TYR A 112 -5.43 0.76 -4.33
C TYR A 112 -6.55 0.70 -5.39
N PRO A 113 -6.67 -0.35 -6.22
CA PRO A 113 -7.81 -0.57 -7.12
C PRO A 113 -9.18 -0.55 -6.43
N VAL A 114 -9.30 -1.22 -5.29
CA VAL A 114 -10.60 -1.37 -4.59
C VAL A 114 -11.05 -0.05 -3.97
N GLY A 115 -10.14 0.72 -3.37
CA GLY A 115 -10.43 2.06 -2.85
C GLY A 115 -10.87 3.02 -3.96
N MET A 116 -10.25 2.93 -5.14
CA MET A 116 -10.69 3.69 -6.31
C MET A 116 -12.09 3.27 -6.77
N LYS A 117 -12.40 1.97 -6.76
CA LYS A 117 -13.75 1.46 -7.04
C LYS A 117 -14.79 2.02 -6.05
N ILE A 118 -14.52 1.93 -4.74
CA ILE A 118 -15.41 2.47 -3.70
C ILE A 118 -15.65 3.96 -3.92
N ALA A 119 -14.60 4.74 -4.22
CA ALA A 119 -14.73 6.16 -4.50
C ALA A 119 -15.57 6.42 -5.77
N ALA A 120 -15.42 5.61 -6.82
CA ALA A 120 -16.18 5.74 -8.05
C ALA A 120 -17.67 5.41 -7.84
N ASP A 121 -17.98 4.35 -7.11
CA ASP A 121 -19.36 3.92 -6.80
C ASP A 121 -20.13 5.01 -6.02
N TYR A 122 -19.45 5.79 -5.18
CA TYR A 122 -20.07 6.87 -4.40
C TYR A 122 -20.13 8.23 -5.13
N PHE A 123 -19.39 8.43 -6.22
CA PHE A 123 -19.23 9.72 -6.89
C PHE A 123 -19.28 9.61 -8.42
N GLU A 124 -20.44 9.21 -8.98
CA GLU A 124 -20.68 9.19 -10.44
C GLU A 124 -20.47 10.58 -11.08
N ASN A 125 -20.88 11.66 -10.40
CA ASN A 125 -20.70 13.05 -10.86
C ASN A 125 -19.57 13.75 -10.09
N GLY A 126 -18.50 14.17 -10.79
CA GLY A 126 -17.36 14.87 -10.20
C GLY A 126 -16.15 14.00 -9.85
N LEU A 127 -16.10 12.78 -10.38
CA LEU A 127 -15.03 11.80 -10.22
C LEU A 127 -13.62 12.40 -10.39
N GLY A 128 -13.44 13.29 -11.38
CA GLY A 128 -12.15 13.95 -11.64
C GLY A 128 -11.61 14.78 -10.47
N LYS A 129 -12.48 15.48 -9.71
CA LYS A 129 -12.05 16.23 -8.52
C LYS A 129 -11.70 15.28 -7.36
N SER A 130 -12.49 14.23 -7.16
CA SER A 130 -12.25 13.21 -6.13
C SER A 130 -10.96 12.43 -6.37
N LEU A 131 -10.71 12.02 -7.63
CA LEU A 131 -9.45 11.44 -8.08
C LEU A 131 -8.28 12.42 -7.89
N GLY A 132 -8.47 13.71 -8.21
CA GLY A 132 -7.45 14.73 -7.98
C GLY A 132 -7.03 14.85 -6.51
N PHE A 133 -7.96 14.79 -5.56
CA PHE A 133 -7.63 14.77 -4.13
C PHE A 133 -6.96 13.46 -3.70
N LEU A 134 -7.37 12.31 -4.24
CA LEU A 134 -6.71 11.03 -3.98
C LEU A 134 -5.26 11.02 -4.46
N VAL A 135 -5.01 11.53 -5.67
CA VAL A 135 -3.66 11.66 -6.22
C VAL A 135 -2.85 12.69 -5.43
N GLY A 136 -3.45 13.82 -5.04
CA GLY A 136 -2.78 14.81 -4.18
C GLY A 136 -2.39 14.25 -2.82
N ALA A 137 -3.27 13.46 -2.19
CA ALA A 137 -2.96 12.73 -0.96
C ALA A 137 -1.83 11.72 -1.19
N LEU A 138 -1.82 11.01 -2.32
CA LEU A 138 -0.75 10.08 -2.70
C LEU A 138 0.62 10.80 -2.78
N VAL A 139 0.66 11.97 -3.43
CA VAL A 139 1.88 12.80 -3.56
C VAL A 139 2.33 13.34 -2.20
N LEU A 140 1.40 13.75 -1.35
CA LEU A 140 1.73 14.10 0.03
C LEU A 140 2.27 12.89 0.79
N GLY A 141 1.71 11.70 0.56
CA GLY A 141 2.10 10.47 1.22
C GLY A 141 3.49 9.97 0.80
N THR A 142 3.92 10.24 -0.43
CA THR A 142 5.29 9.96 -0.88
C THR A 142 6.29 10.95 -0.28
N ALA A 143 5.93 12.23 -0.16
CA ALA A 143 6.81 13.27 0.39
C ALA A 143 6.92 13.22 1.93
N PHE A 144 5.86 12.78 2.62
CA PHE A 144 5.77 12.82 4.09
C PHE A 144 6.86 12.02 4.81
N PRO A 145 7.21 10.78 4.41
CA PRO A 145 8.33 10.05 5.00
C PRO A 145 9.68 10.77 4.88
N HIS A 146 9.92 11.47 3.76
CA HIS A 146 11.16 12.23 3.54
C HIS A 146 11.23 13.45 4.45
N LEU A 147 10.09 14.10 4.72
CA LEU A 147 10.01 15.19 5.69
C LEU A 147 10.35 14.70 7.11
N ILE A 148 9.82 13.54 7.51
CA ILE A 148 10.13 12.95 8.83
C ILE A 148 11.61 12.60 8.94
N ASN A 149 12.22 12.01 7.91
CA ASN A 149 13.64 11.67 7.92
C ASN A 149 14.56 12.91 7.97
N GLY A 150 14.09 14.07 7.51
CA GLY A 150 14.85 15.32 7.50
C GLY A 150 14.69 16.20 8.76
N LEU A 151 13.81 15.84 9.69
CA LEU A 151 13.57 16.52 10.97
C LEU A 151 14.35 15.84 12.11
#